data_AF-W3ATN8-F1
#
_entry.id   AF-W3ATN8-F1
#
_cell.length_a   1.000
_cell.length_b   1.000
_cell.length_c   1.000
_cell.angle_alpha   90.00
_cell.angle_beta   90.00
_cell.angle_gamma   90.00
#
_symmetry.space_group_name_H-M   'P 1'
#
loop_
_entity.id
_entity.type
_entity.pdbx_description
1 polymer ?
#
loop_
_entity_poly.entity_id
_entity_poly.type
_entity_poly.pdbx_seq_one_letter_code
_entity_poly.pdbx_strand_id
1 'polypeptide(L)'
;MNIFESIKKEFTIPNAYGNWKVYRRELTDLIIQDAKKSRTAGKSCGSLAVLGAGPCNDLDLQRLISHFGSIDLIDVDVDSVKEGLINQGQEHCPSIHIKKASLTGVEQELTERFFNRLYMYLVEKGRSVTETDFIERSIMEFKLVEQDMFKTSDDFTHILPEKSYDMVVAAGLHSQLWSILSYSWHILSGNVSEQILGGRTIDPEPFHDHIREVDDKFIPVMNEAILGSAKERVLFSSEYDPNYPSEGAWQCIKDVRQRYTRGDIELDESTLEWPFYPEQRRKYTMLIQDIKMC
;
A
#
# COMPACT_ATOMS: atom_id res chain seq x y z
N MET A 1 18.24 18.97 2.15
CA MET A 1 17.01 18.15 2.03
C MET A 1 17.39 16.92 1.23
N ASN A 2 17.18 15.71 1.77
CA ASN A 2 17.47 14.47 1.05
C ASN A 2 16.57 14.40 -0.20
N ILE A 3 17.07 13.89 -1.33
CA ILE A 3 16.27 13.71 -2.56
C ILE A 3 15.04 12.84 -2.28
N PHE A 4 15.18 11.85 -1.39
CA PHE A 4 14.09 10.98 -0.97
C PHE A 4 12.97 11.73 -0.25
N GLU A 5 13.31 12.68 0.63
CA GLU A 5 12.34 13.55 1.30
C GLU A 5 11.63 14.50 0.33
N SER A 6 12.30 14.85 -0.78
CA SER A 6 11.69 15.65 -1.85
C SER A 6 10.69 14.80 -2.64
N ILE A 7 11.07 13.56 -2.98
CA ILE A 7 10.19 12.59 -3.63
C ILE A 7 8.96 12.31 -2.77
N LYS A 8 9.12 12.03 -1.47
CA LYS A 8 7.99 11.80 -0.56
C LYS A 8 6.96 12.94 -0.58
N LYS A 9 7.43 14.20 -0.62
CA LYS A 9 6.53 15.36 -0.71
C LYS A 9 5.71 15.40 -1.99
N GLU A 10 6.21 14.84 -3.09
CA GLU A 10 5.46 14.74 -4.35
C GLU A 10 4.32 13.72 -4.29
N PHE A 11 4.40 12.76 -3.36
CA PHE A 11 3.31 11.83 -3.05
C PHE A 11 2.26 12.43 -2.11
N THR A 12 2.51 13.60 -1.53
CA THR A 12 1.50 14.31 -0.73
C THR A 12 0.45 14.93 -1.62
N ILE A 13 -0.80 14.47 -1.51
CA ILE A 13 -1.93 15.04 -2.23
C ILE A 13 -2.51 16.23 -1.44
N PRO A 14 -2.46 17.46 -1.98
CA PRO A 14 -3.02 18.63 -1.29
C PRO A 14 -4.51 18.47 -1.03
N ASN A 15 -4.95 18.87 0.17
CA ASN A 15 -6.36 18.84 0.57
C ASN A 15 -7.05 17.46 0.42
N ALA A 16 -6.29 16.35 0.44
CA ALA A 16 -6.84 15.01 0.32
C ALA A 16 -7.97 14.73 1.32
N TYR A 17 -7.83 15.16 2.59
CA TYR A 17 -8.90 15.01 3.58
C TYR A 17 -10.22 15.68 3.16
N GLY A 18 -10.16 16.88 2.58
CA GLY A 18 -11.35 17.58 2.09
C GLY A 18 -11.91 16.92 0.83
N ASN A 19 -11.04 16.66 -0.14
CA ASN A 19 -11.39 16.14 -1.46
C ASN A 19 -11.97 14.72 -1.37
N TRP A 20 -11.49 13.89 -0.45
CA TRP A 20 -11.92 12.49 -0.30
C TRP A 20 -13.12 12.31 0.63
N LYS A 21 -13.82 13.37 1.03
CA LYS A 21 -14.92 13.30 2.01
C LYS A 21 -16.00 12.27 1.69
N VAL A 22 -16.42 12.17 0.42
CA VAL A 22 -17.46 11.22 -0.01
C VAL A 22 -16.93 9.78 0.04
N TYR A 23 -15.78 9.55 -0.58
CA TYR A 23 -15.08 8.26 -0.56
C TYR A 23 -14.83 7.79 0.87
N ARG A 24 -14.29 8.67 1.73
CA ARG A 24 -14.05 8.38 3.14
C ARG A 24 -15.29 7.95 3.89
N ARG A 25 -16.41 8.67 3.69
CA ARG A 25 -17.69 8.31 4.31
C ARG A 25 -18.12 6.90 3.88
N GLU A 26 -18.07 6.62 2.58
CA GLU A 26 -18.57 5.37 2.00
C GLU A 26 -17.69 4.17 2.36
N LEU A 27 -16.37 4.32 2.29
CA LEU A 27 -15.44 3.29 2.76
C LEU A 27 -15.64 3.02 4.25
N THR A 28 -15.79 4.07 5.07
CA THR A 28 -16.08 3.91 6.49
C THR A 28 -17.44 3.22 6.73
N ASP A 29 -18.46 3.52 5.91
CA ASP A 29 -19.77 2.87 5.99
C ASP A 29 -19.66 1.36 5.78
N LEU A 30 -18.89 0.94 4.76
CA LEU A 30 -18.62 -0.47 4.49
C LEU A 30 -17.91 -1.14 5.67
N ILE A 31 -16.92 -0.49 6.26
CA ILE A 31 -16.16 -1.04 7.40
C ILE A 31 -17.07 -1.28 8.61
N ILE A 32 -18.01 -0.37 8.91
CA ILE A 32 -18.86 -0.48 10.11
C ILE A 32 -20.19 -1.20 9.89
N GLN A 33 -20.51 -1.62 8.66
CA GLN A 33 -21.83 -2.12 8.27
C GLN A 33 -22.31 -3.31 9.12
N ASP A 34 -21.42 -4.27 9.43
CA ASP A 34 -21.76 -5.47 10.21
C ASP A 34 -21.33 -5.40 11.69
N ALA A 35 -20.48 -4.44 12.07
CA ALA A 35 -20.06 -4.22 13.47
C ALA A 35 -21.24 -3.90 14.41
N LYS A 36 -22.42 -3.57 13.86
CA LYS A 36 -23.65 -3.34 14.61
C LYS A 36 -24.25 -4.61 15.23
N LYS A 37 -23.96 -5.82 14.72
CA LYS A 37 -24.55 -7.08 15.22
C LYS A 37 -23.93 -7.60 16.51
N SER A 38 -22.70 -7.18 16.86
CA SER A 38 -21.97 -7.61 18.07
C SER A 38 -22.27 -6.74 19.32
N ARG A 39 -23.20 -5.78 19.22
CA ARG A 39 -23.58 -4.87 20.32
C ARG A 39 -24.47 -5.54 21.37
N THR A 40 -24.02 -6.63 21.98
CA THR A 40 -24.53 -7.03 23.29
C THR A 40 -23.83 -6.20 24.37
N ALA A 41 -24.60 -5.35 25.06
CA ALA A 41 -24.20 -4.63 26.28
C ALA A 41 -23.20 -3.46 26.18
N GLY A 42 -23.40 -2.53 25.23
CA GLY A 42 -22.99 -1.13 25.41
C GLY A 42 -21.49 -0.80 25.42
N LYS A 43 -20.61 -1.73 25.02
CA LYS A 43 -19.18 -1.48 24.79
C LYS A 43 -18.83 -1.74 23.33
N SER A 44 -18.02 -0.86 22.72
CA SER A 44 -17.30 -1.20 21.49
C SER A 44 -16.28 -2.28 21.86
N CYS A 45 -16.44 -3.48 21.31
CA CYS A 45 -15.67 -4.66 21.73
C CYS A 45 -14.77 -5.24 20.65
N GLY A 46 -14.80 -4.68 19.43
CA GLY A 46 -14.01 -5.20 18.31
C GLY A 46 -12.62 -4.56 18.18
N SER A 47 -11.65 -5.29 17.66
CA SER A 47 -10.34 -4.77 17.24
C SER A 47 -10.26 -4.60 15.72
N LEU A 48 -9.68 -3.49 15.27
CA LEU A 48 -9.45 -3.15 13.86
C LEU A 48 -7.95 -2.97 13.60
N ALA A 49 -7.42 -3.57 12.54
CA ALA A 49 -6.15 -3.16 11.95
C ALA A 49 -6.37 -2.43 10.63
N VAL A 50 -5.70 -1.29 10.45
CA VAL A 50 -5.65 -0.55 9.18
C VAL A 50 -4.22 -0.60 8.67
N LEU A 51 -4.03 -1.21 7.50
CA LEU A 51 -2.71 -1.44 6.90
C LEU A 51 -2.41 -0.39 5.84
N GLY A 52 -1.23 0.24 5.93
CA GLY A 52 -0.89 1.38 5.07
C GLY A 52 -1.76 2.59 5.39
N ALA A 53 -1.92 2.89 6.68
CA ALA A 53 -2.86 3.92 7.15
C ALA A 53 -2.56 5.32 6.59
N GLY A 54 -1.28 5.62 6.30
CA GLY A 54 -0.82 6.92 5.84
C GLY A 54 -1.42 8.07 6.67
N PRO A 55 -1.82 9.19 6.05
CA PRO A 55 -2.45 10.31 6.74
C PRO A 55 -3.93 10.07 7.09
N CYS A 56 -4.44 8.84 6.97
CA CYS A 56 -5.83 8.45 7.29
C CYS A 56 -6.91 9.30 6.58
N ASN A 57 -6.61 9.81 5.38
CA ASN A 57 -7.52 10.72 4.66
C ASN A 57 -8.76 10.02 4.09
N ASP A 58 -8.67 8.70 3.91
CA ASP A 58 -9.67 7.78 3.40
C ASP A 58 -10.58 7.19 4.47
N LEU A 59 -10.30 7.43 5.77
CA LEU A 59 -11.07 6.86 6.88
C LEU A 59 -11.53 7.92 7.88
N ASP A 60 -12.77 7.80 8.33
CA ASP A 60 -13.33 8.66 9.38
C ASP A 60 -13.06 8.03 10.74
N LEU A 61 -11.98 8.46 11.39
CA LEU A 61 -11.50 7.87 12.62
C LEU A 61 -12.49 8.02 13.78
N GLN A 62 -13.21 9.15 13.84
CA GLN A 62 -14.21 9.40 14.88
C GLN A 62 -15.35 8.36 14.81
N ARG A 63 -15.77 8.01 13.60
CA ARG A 63 -16.78 6.97 13.40
C ARG A 63 -16.24 5.58 13.73
N LEU A 64 -14.99 5.28 13.38
CA LEU A 64 -14.37 3.99 13.67
C LEU A 64 -14.22 3.76 15.19
N ILE A 65 -13.73 4.73 15.96
CA ILE A 65 -13.58 4.58 17.44
C ILE A 65 -14.92 4.40 18.16
N SER A 66 -16.03 4.83 17.54
CA SER A 66 -17.38 4.59 18.07
C SER A 66 -17.86 3.16 17.86
N HIS A 67 -17.14 2.36 17.06
CA HIS A 67 -17.48 0.97 16.72
C HIS A 67 -16.44 -0.04 17.24
N PHE A 68 -15.16 0.30 17.19
CA PHE A 68 -14.06 -0.55 17.63
C PHE A 68 -13.52 -0.10 18.99
N GLY A 69 -13.21 -1.07 19.86
CA GLY A 69 -12.62 -0.83 21.17
C GLY A 69 -11.12 -0.52 21.08
N SER A 70 -10.46 -1.06 20.04
CA SER A 70 -9.06 -0.78 19.70
C SER A 70 -8.85 -0.71 18.19
N ILE A 71 -8.03 0.23 17.74
CA ILE A 71 -7.66 0.43 16.34
C ILE A 71 -6.15 0.53 16.26
N ASP A 72 -5.53 -0.34 15.47
CA ASP A 72 -4.11 -0.27 15.18
C ASP A 72 -3.92 0.28 13.76
N LEU A 73 -3.27 1.44 13.67
CA LEU A 73 -2.87 2.08 12.42
C LEU A 73 -1.42 1.64 12.13
N ILE A 74 -1.26 0.79 11.11
CA ILE A 74 0.02 0.16 10.78
C ILE A 74 0.60 0.85 9.54
N ASP A 75 1.76 1.47 9.70
CA ASP A 75 2.46 2.16 8.61
C ASP A 75 3.97 2.27 8.90
N VAL A 76 4.78 2.44 7.86
CA VAL A 76 6.20 2.79 7.99
C VAL A 76 6.39 4.27 8.32
N ASP A 77 5.50 5.12 7.81
CA ASP A 77 5.51 6.58 7.99
C ASP A 77 4.63 7.01 9.17
N VAL A 78 5.20 6.84 10.35
CA VAL A 78 4.56 7.21 11.63
C VAL A 78 4.18 8.69 11.68
N ASP A 79 4.96 9.57 11.04
CA ASP A 79 4.72 11.00 11.12
C ASP A 79 3.53 11.40 10.26
N SER A 80 3.37 10.80 9.08
CA SER A 80 2.15 10.93 8.26
C SER A 80 0.90 10.48 9.03
N VAL A 81 0.95 9.34 9.73
CA VAL A 81 -0.17 8.87 10.58
C VAL A 81 -0.51 9.86 11.69
N LYS A 82 0.49 10.42 12.38
CA LYS A 82 0.26 11.44 13.42
C LYS A 82 -0.39 12.70 12.86
N GLU A 83 0.03 13.17 11.68
CA GLU A 83 -0.60 14.31 11.02
C GLU A 83 -2.08 14.03 10.72
N GLY A 84 -2.39 12.82 10.25
CA GLY A 84 -3.76 12.34 10.07
C GLY A 84 -4.60 12.37 11.33
N LEU A 85 -4.04 11.92 12.46
CA LEU A 85 -4.71 11.96 13.77
C LEU A 85 -4.98 13.39 14.23
N ILE A 86 -3.99 14.28 14.14
CA ILE A 86 -4.12 15.69 14.52
C ILE A 86 -5.22 16.36 13.66
N ASN A 87 -5.21 16.11 12.36
CA ASN A 87 -6.19 16.69 11.43
C ASN A 87 -7.64 16.25 11.76
N GLN A 88 -7.81 15.10 12.41
CA GLN A 88 -9.12 14.58 12.84
C GLN A 88 -9.38 14.78 14.35
N GLY A 89 -8.48 15.45 15.09
CA GLY A 89 -8.58 15.67 16.53
C GLY A 89 -8.53 14.37 17.36
N GLN A 90 -7.78 13.37 16.91
CA GLN A 90 -7.67 12.04 17.52
C GLN A 90 -6.26 11.72 18.07
N GLU A 91 -5.35 12.69 18.14
CA GLU A 91 -3.95 12.53 18.54
C GLU A 91 -3.74 11.99 19.96
N HIS A 92 -4.76 12.04 20.80
CA HIS A 92 -4.74 11.58 22.19
C HIS A 92 -5.81 10.49 22.47
N CYS A 93 -6.38 9.89 21.43
CA CYS A 93 -7.41 8.86 21.60
C CYS A 93 -6.79 7.55 22.12
N PRO A 94 -7.16 7.07 23.32
CA PRO A 94 -6.54 5.89 23.93
C PRO A 94 -6.89 4.57 23.23
N SER A 95 -7.89 4.57 22.35
CA SER A 95 -8.27 3.41 21.55
C SER A 95 -7.52 3.30 20.23
N ILE A 96 -6.71 4.28 19.86
CA ILE A 96 -5.92 4.27 18.63
C ILE A 96 -4.44 4.08 18.97
N HIS A 97 -3.80 3.10 18.33
CA HIS A 97 -2.38 2.84 18.46
C HIS A 97 -1.70 2.94 17.08
N ILE A 98 -0.53 3.58 17.04
CA ILE A 98 0.30 3.59 15.84
C ILE A 98 1.32 2.46 15.96
N LYS A 99 1.35 1.56 15.00
CA LYS A 99 2.36 0.49 14.89
C LYS A 99 3.27 0.78 13.71
N LYS A 100 4.54 1.10 14.00
CA LYS A 100 5.57 1.24 12.97
C LYS A 100 5.96 -0.13 12.44
N ALA A 101 5.66 -0.42 11.18
CA ALA A 101 6.08 -1.67 10.55
C ALA A 101 6.09 -1.58 9.02
N SER A 102 7.09 -2.20 8.39
CA SER A 102 7.08 -2.48 6.95
C SER A 102 6.24 -3.72 6.66
N LEU A 103 5.30 -3.59 5.72
CA LEU A 103 4.47 -4.71 5.26
C LEU A 103 5.13 -5.52 4.15
N THR A 104 6.25 -5.06 3.61
CA THR A 104 7.04 -5.80 2.61
C THR A 104 8.28 -6.45 3.22
N GLY A 105 8.69 -6.04 4.42
CA GLY A 105 10.03 -6.31 4.98
C GLY A 105 11.09 -5.33 4.48
N VAL A 106 10.76 -4.49 3.49
CA VAL A 106 11.69 -3.49 2.94
C VAL A 106 11.56 -2.19 3.73
N GLU A 107 12.65 -1.78 4.36
CA GLU A 107 12.75 -0.50 5.05
C GLU A 107 13.19 0.63 4.10
N GLN A 108 12.93 1.88 4.50
CA GLN A 108 13.31 3.07 3.72
C GLN A 108 14.79 3.07 3.32
N GLU A 109 15.68 2.67 4.23
CA GLU A 109 17.13 2.63 4.03
C GLU A 109 17.53 1.73 2.85
N LEU A 110 16.78 0.65 2.59
CA LEU A 110 17.02 -0.24 1.46
C LEU A 110 16.62 0.41 0.13
N THR A 111 15.53 1.17 0.13
CA THR A 111 15.09 1.93 -1.04
C THR A 111 16.09 3.04 -1.37
N GLU A 112 16.59 3.75 -0.35
CA GLU A 112 17.65 4.74 -0.53
C GLU A 112 18.95 4.11 -1.04
N ARG A 113 19.30 2.93 -0.52
CA ARG A 113 20.49 2.16 -0.96
C ARG A 113 20.36 1.74 -2.43
N PHE A 114 19.20 1.26 -2.87
CA PHE A 114 18.91 0.95 -4.26
C PHE A 114 19.20 2.14 -5.18
N PHE A 115 18.61 3.30 -4.84
CA PHE A 115 18.79 4.53 -5.61
C PHE A 115 20.25 4.99 -5.65
N ASN A 116 20.90 5.04 -4.49
CA ASN A 116 22.29 5.48 -4.38
C ASN A 116 23.25 4.57 -5.17
N ARG A 117 23.03 3.26 -5.16
CA ARG A 117 23.87 2.31 -5.90
C ARG A 117 23.70 2.44 -7.41
N LEU A 118 22.48 2.67 -7.89
CA LEU A 118 22.24 2.97 -9.30
C LEU A 118 22.89 4.29 -9.70
N TYR A 119 22.71 5.34 -8.90
CA TYR A 119 23.34 6.64 -9.15
C TYR A 119 24.87 6.55 -9.21
N MET A 120 25.50 5.88 -8.25
CA MET A 120 26.96 5.70 -8.22
C MET A 120 27.48 4.91 -9.43
N TYR A 121 26.73 3.89 -9.86
CA TYR A 121 27.05 3.15 -11.09
C TYR A 121 27.04 4.07 -12.32
N LEU A 122 26.03 4.93 -12.44
CA LEU A 122 25.93 5.90 -13.54
C LEU A 122 27.07 6.92 -13.51
N VAL A 123 27.48 7.38 -12.33
CA VAL A 123 28.62 8.30 -12.18
C VAL A 123 29.94 7.62 -12.60
N GLU A 124 30.14 6.36 -12.22
CA GLU A 124 31.36 5.61 -12.55
C GLU A 124 31.48 5.33 -14.05
N LYS A 125 30.38 4.87 -14.68
CA LYS A 125 30.37 4.47 -16.09
C LYS A 125 30.15 5.64 -17.06
N GLY A 126 29.48 6.70 -16.60
CA GLY A 126 29.19 7.90 -17.39
C GLY A 126 28.57 7.57 -18.75
N ARG A 127 29.11 8.17 -19.81
CA ARG A 127 28.61 8.03 -21.19
C ARG A 127 28.79 6.64 -21.83
N SER A 128 29.43 5.69 -21.13
CA SER A 128 29.57 4.32 -21.64
C SER A 128 28.38 3.42 -21.33
N VAL A 129 27.47 3.85 -20.46
CA VAL A 129 26.25 3.10 -20.11
C VAL A 129 25.33 3.01 -21.32
N THR A 130 24.91 1.79 -21.65
CA THR A 130 23.81 1.55 -22.60
C THR A 130 22.47 1.42 -21.88
N GLU A 131 21.38 1.47 -22.64
CA GLU A 131 20.03 1.19 -22.13
C GLU A 131 19.96 -0.19 -21.45
N THR A 132 20.53 -1.22 -22.10
CA THR A 132 20.61 -2.59 -21.57
C THR A 132 21.39 -2.63 -20.25
N ASP A 133 22.55 -1.98 -20.18
CA ASP A 133 23.36 -1.93 -18.96
C ASP A 133 22.58 -1.31 -17.79
N PHE A 134 21.85 -0.22 -18.04
CA PHE A 134 21.05 0.46 -17.02
C PHE A 134 19.90 -0.41 -16.51
N ILE A 135 19.17 -1.08 -17.42
CA ILE A 135 18.07 -1.99 -17.07
C ILE A 135 18.59 -3.19 -16.28
N GLU A 136 19.63 -3.87 -16.77
CA GLU A 136 20.23 -5.01 -16.08
C GLU A 136 20.73 -4.63 -14.70
N ARG A 137 21.36 -3.45 -14.58
CA ARG A 137 21.80 -2.93 -13.28
C ARG A 137 20.61 -2.65 -12.35
N SER A 138 19.54 -2.06 -12.87
CA SER A 138 18.32 -1.75 -12.10
C SER A 138 17.70 -3.03 -11.53
N ILE A 139 17.55 -4.06 -12.37
CA ILE A 139 17.04 -5.37 -11.93
C ILE A 139 17.99 -6.01 -10.91
N MET A 140 19.30 -5.97 -11.14
CA MET A 140 20.28 -6.52 -10.21
C MET A 140 20.23 -5.84 -8.83
N GLU A 141 20.07 -4.51 -8.79
CA GLU A 141 19.95 -3.78 -7.54
C GLU A 141 18.60 -4.03 -6.85
N PHE A 142 17.51 -4.19 -7.61
CA PHE A 142 16.21 -4.55 -7.06
C PHE A 142 16.22 -5.96 -6.44
N LYS A 143 16.94 -6.91 -7.05
CA LYS A 143 17.17 -8.25 -6.49
C LYS A 143 17.85 -8.24 -5.12
N LEU A 144 18.56 -7.17 -4.76
CA LEU A 144 19.08 -7.00 -3.39
C LEU A 144 18.01 -6.51 -2.42
N VAL A 145 17.06 -5.70 -2.87
CA VAL A 145 15.88 -5.31 -2.09
C VAL A 145 15.00 -6.53 -1.83
N GLU A 146 14.84 -7.39 -2.85
CA GLU A 146 14.09 -8.63 -2.71
C GLU A 146 14.63 -9.55 -1.61
N GLN A 147 15.93 -9.54 -1.31
CA GLN A 147 16.50 -10.43 -0.29
C GLN A 147 15.94 -10.17 1.11
N ASP A 148 15.59 -8.92 1.39
CA ASP A 148 15.06 -8.48 2.68
C ASP A 148 13.52 -8.56 2.74
N MET A 149 12.85 -8.82 1.61
CA MET A 149 11.40 -8.97 1.59
C MET A 149 10.94 -10.19 2.38
N PHE A 150 9.78 -10.09 3.04
CA PHE A 150 9.11 -11.24 3.63
C PHE A 150 8.84 -12.34 2.59
N LYS A 151 8.99 -13.59 3.02
CA LYS A 151 8.95 -14.79 2.19
C LYS A 151 7.81 -15.72 2.56
N THR A 152 7.38 -15.69 3.82
CA THR A 152 6.28 -16.52 4.32
C THR A 152 5.31 -15.68 5.14
N SER A 153 4.11 -16.22 5.38
CA SER A 153 3.13 -15.60 6.27
C SER A 153 3.66 -15.46 7.70
N ASP A 154 4.53 -16.36 8.14
CA ASP A 154 5.10 -16.36 9.49
C ASP A 154 5.96 -15.12 9.75
N ASP A 155 6.60 -14.57 8.71
CA ASP A 155 7.38 -13.35 8.82
C ASP A 155 6.53 -12.17 9.33
N PHE A 156 5.22 -12.18 9.05
CA PHE A 156 4.28 -11.14 9.47
C PHE A 156 3.81 -11.29 10.93
N THR A 157 4.09 -12.39 11.62
CA THR A 157 3.48 -12.71 12.94
C THR A 157 3.68 -11.61 13.99
N HIS A 158 4.76 -10.86 13.90
CA HIS A 158 5.05 -9.75 14.82
C HIS A 158 4.24 -8.48 14.53
N ILE A 159 3.72 -8.33 13.30
CA ILE A 159 2.91 -7.20 12.83
C ILE A 159 1.42 -7.58 12.85
N LEU A 160 1.12 -8.74 12.29
CA LEU A 160 -0.20 -9.34 12.10
C LEU A 160 -0.24 -10.72 12.77
N PRO A 161 -0.31 -10.79 14.12
CA PRO A 161 -0.46 -12.07 14.79
C PRO A 161 -1.75 -12.77 14.37
N GLU A 162 -1.69 -14.09 14.30
CA GLU A 162 -2.84 -14.93 13.93
C GLU A 162 -4.08 -14.61 14.80
N LYS A 163 -5.23 -14.42 14.15
CA LYS A 163 -6.54 -14.18 14.78
C LYS A 163 -6.52 -13.10 15.86
N SER A 164 -5.75 -12.03 15.67
CA SER A 164 -5.62 -10.93 16.64
C SER A 164 -6.60 -9.78 16.41
N TYR A 165 -7.09 -9.61 15.18
CA TYR A 165 -8.02 -8.54 14.81
C TYR A 165 -9.38 -9.10 14.44
N ASP A 166 -10.47 -8.47 14.89
CA ASP A 166 -11.80 -8.85 14.42
C ASP A 166 -12.00 -8.43 12.96
N MET A 167 -11.44 -7.28 12.60
CA MET A 167 -11.41 -6.80 11.21
C MET A 167 -10.02 -6.29 10.80
N VAL A 168 -9.63 -6.57 9.56
CA VAL A 168 -8.44 -5.99 8.93
C VAL A 168 -8.83 -5.25 7.65
N VAL A 169 -8.31 -4.04 7.47
CA VAL A 169 -8.55 -3.20 6.29
C VAL A 169 -7.23 -2.88 5.61
N ALA A 170 -7.17 -3.12 4.31
CA ALA A 170 -6.07 -2.71 3.45
C ALA A 170 -6.65 -1.95 2.25
N ALA A 171 -6.70 -0.61 2.36
CA ALA A 171 -7.27 0.26 1.35
C ALA A 171 -6.17 1.06 0.65
N GLY A 172 -6.04 0.91 -0.67
CA GLY A 172 -4.97 1.52 -1.47
C GLY A 172 -3.56 0.96 -1.20
N LEU A 173 -3.41 0.00 -0.28
CA LEU A 173 -2.13 -0.55 0.14
C LEU A 173 -1.33 -1.16 -1.03
N HIS A 174 -1.92 -2.13 -1.73
CA HIS A 174 -1.20 -2.94 -2.72
C HIS A 174 -0.68 -2.13 -3.91
N SER A 175 -1.43 -1.12 -4.36
CA SER A 175 -1.01 -0.18 -5.42
C SER A 175 0.19 0.68 -5.03
N GLN A 176 0.51 0.79 -3.74
CA GLN A 176 1.52 1.72 -3.24
C GLN A 176 2.83 1.03 -2.82
N LEU A 177 2.91 -0.30 -2.79
CA LEU A 177 4.06 -1.07 -2.26
C LEU A 177 5.40 -0.63 -2.87
N TRP A 178 5.44 -0.39 -4.18
CA TRP A 178 6.65 -0.02 -4.92
C TRP A 178 6.62 1.38 -5.51
N SER A 179 5.65 2.21 -5.12
CA SER A 179 5.38 3.52 -5.73
C SER A 179 6.59 4.45 -5.66
N ILE A 180 7.18 4.61 -4.47
CA ILE A 180 8.35 5.46 -4.25
C ILE A 180 9.55 4.93 -5.03
N LEU A 181 9.77 3.62 -5.03
CA LEU A 181 10.90 3.00 -5.72
C LEU A 181 10.78 3.18 -7.24
N SER A 182 9.60 2.88 -7.80
CA SER A 182 9.31 2.99 -9.23
C SER A 182 9.41 4.44 -9.70
N TYR A 183 8.87 5.38 -8.92
CA TYR A 183 8.98 6.80 -9.21
C TYR A 183 10.43 7.30 -9.16
N SER A 184 11.19 6.88 -8.14
CA SER A 184 12.63 7.21 -8.04
C SER A 184 13.40 6.65 -9.24
N TRP A 185 13.07 5.44 -9.67
CA TRP A 185 13.65 4.82 -10.87
C TRP A 185 13.30 5.61 -12.14
N HIS A 186 12.04 6.04 -12.31
CA HIS A 186 11.62 6.86 -13.45
C HIS A 186 12.37 8.19 -13.53
N ILE A 187 12.60 8.87 -12.40
CA ILE A 187 13.41 10.10 -12.37
C ILE A 187 14.83 9.81 -12.85
N LEU A 188 15.46 8.73 -12.36
CA LEU A 188 16.81 8.36 -12.82
C LEU A 188 16.81 8.00 -14.30
N SER A 189 15.84 7.21 -14.75
CA SER A 189 15.68 6.79 -16.13
C SER A 189 15.56 7.99 -17.08
N GLY A 190 14.76 9.00 -16.71
CA GLY A 190 14.65 10.26 -17.44
C GLY A 190 16.00 10.99 -17.54
N ASN A 191 16.73 11.09 -16.43
CA ASN A 191 18.06 11.71 -16.42
C ASN A 191 19.08 10.94 -17.27
N VAL A 192 19.06 9.60 -17.25
CA VAL A 192 19.92 8.76 -18.08
C VAL A 192 19.59 8.95 -19.56
N SER A 193 18.31 8.93 -19.91
CA SER A 193 17.82 9.22 -21.25
C SER A 193 18.39 10.55 -21.76
N GLU A 194 18.18 11.65 -21.03
CA GLU A 194 18.58 12.98 -21.45
C GLU A 194 20.11 13.19 -21.48
N GLN A 195 20.82 12.77 -20.43
CA GLN A 195 22.21 13.16 -20.21
C GLN A 195 23.24 12.16 -20.76
N ILE A 196 22.85 10.89 -20.86
CA ILE A 196 23.74 9.79 -21.24
C ILE A 196 23.37 9.23 -22.61
N LEU A 197 22.09 8.98 -22.85
CA LEU A 197 21.61 8.32 -24.07
C LEU A 197 21.13 9.29 -25.17
N GLY A 198 21.41 10.59 -25.03
CA GLY A 198 21.15 11.59 -26.05
C GLY A 198 19.66 11.86 -26.30
N GLY A 199 18.83 11.72 -25.27
CA GLY A 199 17.38 11.93 -25.31
C GLY A 199 16.56 10.73 -25.79
N ARG A 200 17.19 9.55 -25.98
CA ARG A 200 16.47 8.32 -26.31
C ARG A 200 15.69 7.82 -25.09
N THR A 201 14.37 7.73 -25.23
CA THR A 201 13.48 7.13 -24.23
C THR A 201 13.92 5.70 -23.92
N ILE A 202 14.06 5.40 -22.63
CA ILE A 202 14.33 4.07 -22.11
C ILE A 202 13.00 3.32 -22.02
N ASP A 203 12.96 2.10 -22.54
CA ASP A 203 11.82 1.20 -22.35
C ASP A 203 11.76 0.71 -20.90
N PRO A 204 10.71 1.05 -20.12
CA PRO A 204 10.61 0.64 -18.73
C PRO A 204 10.12 -0.79 -18.55
N GLU A 205 9.56 -1.41 -19.59
CA GLU A 205 8.86 -2.69 -19.49
C GLU A 205 9.72 -3.81 -18.87
N PRO A 206 11.01 -4.01 -19.22
CA PRO A 206 11.79 -5.08 -18.60
C PRO A 206 11.96 -4.93 -17.08
N PHE A 207 12.02 -3.70 -16.57
CA PHE A 207 12.11 -3.45 -15.13
C PHE A 207 10.74 -3.61 -14.46
N HIS A 208 9.68 -3.12 -15.09
CA HIS A 208 8.31 -3.27 -14.59
C HIS A 208 7.84 -4.73 -14.61
N ASP A 209 8.21 -5.50 -15.63
CA ASP A 209 7.97 -6.95 -15.73
C ASP A 209 8.60 -7.67 -14.54
N HIS A 210 9.83 -7.29 -14.16
CA HIS A 210 10.50 -7.87 -13.00
C HIS A 210 9.79 -7.51 -11.68
N ILE A 211 9.32 -6.27 -11.51
CA ILE A 211 8.49 -5.88 -10.35
C ILE A 211 7.19 -6.71 -10.31
N ARG A 212 6.53 -6.88 -11.46
CA ARG A 212 5.31 -7.69 -11.59
C ARG A 212 5.55 -9.14 -11.18
N GLU A 213 6.65 -9.75 -11.61
CA GLU A 213 7.03 -11.11 -11.21
C GLU A 213 7.29 -11.24 -9.70
N VAL A 214 7.76 -10.18 -9.05
CA VAL A 214 7.94 -10.13 -7.60
C VAL A 214 6.59 -10.01 -6.91
N ASP A 215 5.70 -9.15 -7.38
CA ASP A 215 4.33 -9.01 -6.86
C ASP A 215 3.51 -10.29 -7.01
N ASP A 216 3.61 -10.99 -8.13
CA ASP A 216 2.95 -12.28 -8.38
C ASP A 216 3.32 -13.35 -7.33
N LYS A 217 4.51 -13.24 -6.72
CA LYS A 217 4.99 -14.15 -5.66
C LYS A 217 4.69 -13.61 -4.27
N PHE A 218 4.88 -12.31 -4.07
CA PHE A 218 4.83 -11.69 -2.75
C PHE A 218 3.40 -11.47 -2.26
N ILE A 219 2.49 -11.03 -3.14
CA ILE A 219 1.14 -10.64 -2.72
C ILE A 219 0.32 -11.80 -2.18
N PRO A 220 0.35 -13.02 -2.74
CA PRO A 220 -0.31 -14.17 -2.13
C PRO A 220 0.17 -14.44 -0.70
N VAL A 221 1.47 -14.23 -0.40
CA VAL A 221 2.04 -14.38 0.94
C VAL A 221 1.51 -13.32 1.90
N MET A 222 1.52 -12.05 1.47
CA MET A 222 0.98 -10.95 2.26
C MET A 222 -0.53 -11.12 2.52
N ASN A 223 -1.30 -11.48 1.49
CA ASN A 223 -2.73 -11.72 1.61
C ASN A 223 -3.03 -12.89 2.55
N GLU A 224 -2.24 -13.96 2.53
CA GLU A 224 -2.35 -15.06 3.49
C GLU A 224 -2.19 -14.57 4.93
N ALA A 225 -1.16 -13.76 5.21
CA ALA A 225 -0.94 -13.18 6.53
C ALA A 225 -2.10 -12.27 6.97
N ILE A 226 -2.60 -11.43 6.05
CA ILE A 226 -3.74 -10.54 6.31
C ILE A 226 -4.99 -11.36 6.67
N LEU A 227 -5.33 -12.36 5.86
CA LEU A 227 -6.47 -13.27 6.11
C LEU A 227 -6.30 -14.05 7.41
N GLY A 228 -5.11 -14.58 7.69
CA GLY A 228 -4.80 -15.33 8.91
C GLY A 228 -4.91 -14.48 10.19
N SER A 229 -4.63 -13.18 10.10
CA SER A 229 -4.70 -12.27 11.24
C SER A 229 -6.12 -11.84 11.63
N ALA A 230 -7.08 -11.96 10.70
CA ALA A 230 -8.47 -11.56 10.91
C ALA A 230 -9.32 -12.71 11.46
N LYS A 231 -10.17 -12.42 12.45
CA LYS A 231 -11.14 -13.36 13.01
C LYS A 231 -12.42 -13.41 12.20
N GLU A 232 -12.95 -12.25 11.82
CA GLU A 232 -14.30 -12.16 11.24
C GLU A 232 -14.29 -11.64 9.80
N ARG A 233 -13.49 -10.60 9.51
CA ARG A 233 -13.62 -9.89 8.24
C ARG A 233 -12.32 -9.27 7.74
N VAL A 234 -12.09 -9.33 6.44
CA VAL A 234 -11.03 -8.57 5.76
C VAL A 234 -11.65 -7.74 4.65
N LEU A 235 -11.22 -6.48 4.54
CA LEU A 235 -11.61 -5.61 3.43
C LEU A 235 -10.38 -5.15 2.68
N PHE A 236 -10.27 -5.55 1.42
CA PHE A 236 -9.33 -4.98 0.46
C PHE A 236 -10.04 -3.91 -0.36
N SER A 237 -9.36 -2.79 -0.60
CA SER A 237 -9.78 -1.78 -1.57
C SER A 237 -8.61 -1.51 -2.50
N SER A 238 -8.73 -1.93 -3.76
CA SER A 238 -7.64 -1.89 -4.73
C SER A 238 -8.07 -1.15 -5.99
N GLU A 239 -7.16 -0.36 -6.58
CA GLU A 239 -7.42 0.30 -7.86
C GLU A 239 -7.80 -0.72 -8.94
N TYR A 240 -8.90 -0.49 -9.63
CA TYR A 240 -9.47 -1.40 -10.60
C TYR A 240 -9.58 -0.75 -11.97
N ASP A 241 -8.62 -1.10 -12.83
CA ASP A 241 -8.67 -0.86 -14.26
C ASP A 241 -8.17 -2.12 -15.00
N PRO A 242 -9.07 -2.94 -15.56
CA PRO A 242 -8.68 -4.15 -16.29
C PRO A 242 -7.85 -3.89 -17.54
N ASN A 243 -7.92 -2.69 -18.11
CA ASN A 243 -7.20 -2.34 -19.34
C ASN A 243 -5.81 -1.78 -19.04
N TYR A 244 -5.67 -1.09 -17.91
CA TYR A 244 -4.42 -0.48 -17.44
C TYR A 244 -4.22 -0.74 -15.95
N PRO A 245 -3.98 -2.01 -15.56
CA PRO A 245 -3.91 -2.38 -14.15
C PRO A 245 -2.75 -1.69 -13.44
N SER A 246 -3.00 -1.22 -12.22
CA SER A 246 -1.91 -0.91 -11.29
C SER A 246 -1.31 -2.22 -10.80
N GLU A 247 0.02 -2.32 -10.91
CA GLU A 247 0.77 -3.40 -10.27
C GLU A 247 0.54 -3.36 -8.75
N GLY A 248 0.61 -4.53 -8.16
CA GLY A 248 0.22 -4.81 -6.79
C GLY A 248 -1.30 -4.93 -6.59
N ALA A 249 -2.06 -3.89 -6.97
CA ALA A 249 -3.52 -3.91 -6.88
C ALA A 249 -4.13 -5.06 -7.70
N TRP A 250 -3.66 -5.26 -8.93
CA TRP A 250 -4.16 -6.30 -9.81
C TRP A 250 -3.88 -7.73 -9.30
N GLN A 251 -2.69 -7.96 -8.76
CA GLN A 251 -2.30 -9.23 -8.15
C GLN A 251 -3.14 -9.53 -6.92
N CYS A 252 -3.44 -8.53 -6.09
CA CYS A 252 -4.35 -8.67 -4.96
C CYS A 252 -5.73 -9.15 -5.43
N ILE A 253 -6.30 -8.46 -6.41
CA ILE A 253 -7.63 -8.77 -6.96
C ILE A 253 -7.67 -10.19 -7.50
N LYS A 254 -6.63 -10.61 -8.24
CA LYS A 254 -6.53 -11.96 -8.81
C LYS A 254 -6.38 -13.04 -7.75
N ASP A 255 -5.52 -12.83 -6.74
CA ASP A 255 -5.31 -13.76 -5.64
C ASP A 255 -6.62 -13.98 -4.85
N VAL A 256 -7.30 -12.90 -4.47
CA VAL A 256 -8.59 -12.97 -3.74
C VAL A 256 -9.65 -13.70 -4.57
N ARG A 257 -9.82 -13.36 -5.85
CA ARG A 257 -10.79 -14.05 -6.73
C ARG A 257 -10.43 -15.52 -6.96
N GLN A 258 -9.14 -15.86 -6.99
CA GLN A 258 -8.69 -17.25 -7.10
C GLN A 258 -9.06 -18.06 -5.86
N ARG A 259 -8.84 -17.51 -4.66
CA ARG A 259 -9.24 -18.11 -3.37
C ARG A 259 -10.76 -18.31 -3.30
N TYR A 260 -11.53 -17.31 -3.70
CA TYR A 260 -13.00 -17.41 -3.79
C TYR A 260 -13.43 -18.54 -4.75
N THR A 261 -12.84 -18.60 -5.95
CA THR A 261 -13.16 -19.64 -6.95
C THR A 261 -12.85 -21.05 -6.45
N ARG A 262 -11.85 -21.21 -5.57
CA ARG A 262 -11.50 -22.49 -4.92
C ARG A 262 -12.42 -22.84 -3.75
N GLY A 263 -13.23 -21.89 -3.27
CA GLY A 263 -14.09 -22.05 -2.09
C GLY A 263 -13.35 -21.84 -0.77
N ASP A 264 -12.18 -21.20 -0.79
CA ASP A 264 -11.37 -20.95 0.41
C ASP A 264 -11.94 -19.81 1.28
N ILE A 265 -12.72 -18.91 0.67
CA ILE A 265 -13.27 -17.71 1.30
C ILE A 265 -14.69 -17.40 0.78
N GLU A 266 -15.49 -16.68 1.58
CA GLU A 266 -16.69 -15.98 1.12
C GLU A 266 -16.33 -14.55 0.70
N LEU A 267 -16.79 -14.12 -0.47
CA LEU A 267 -16.42 -12.84 -1.07
C LEU A 267 -17.65 -12.09 -1.58
N ASP A 268 -17.81 -10.84 -1.12
CA ASP A 268 -18.70 -9.85 -1.69
C ASP A 268 -17.85 -8.76 -2.38
N GLU A 269 -18.13 -8.45 -3.65
CA GLU A 269 -17.44 -7.38 -4.39
C GLU A 269 -18.35 -6.17 -4.63
N SER A 270 -17.80 -4.97 -4.48
CA SER A 270 -18.45 -3.71 -4.82
C SER A 270 -17.43 -2.69 -5.32
N THR A 271 -17.85 -1.49 -5.70
CA THR A 271 -16.91 -0.45 -6.16
C THR A 271 -17.22 0.90 -5.53
N LEU A 272 -16.18 1.70 -5.32
CA LEU A 272 -16.25 3.11 -4.93
C LEU A 272 -15.45 3.97 -5.90
N GLU A 273 -15.86 5.22 -6.11
CA GLU A 273 -15.05 6.19 -6.84
C GLU A 273 -14.13 6.92 -5.85
N TRP A 274 -12.81 6.82 -6.06
CA TRP A 274 -11.83 7.57 -5.29
C TRP A 274 -11.43 8.84 -6.05
N PRO A 275 -11.80 10.04 -5.56
CA PRO A 275 -11.41 11.30 -6.18
C PRO A 275 -9.95 11.64 -5.82
N PHE A 276 -9.01 10.83 -6.30
CA PHE A 276 -7.60 10.85 -5.89
C PHE A 276 -6.99 12.25 -5.93
N TYR A 277 -7.02 12.93 -7.09
CA TYR A 277 -6.52 14.29 -7.22
C TYR A 277 -7.39 15.11 -8.21
N PRO A 278 -8.52 15.67 -7.72
CA PRO A 278 -9.53 16.32 -8.58
C PRO A 278 -9.00 17.51 -9.38
N GLU A 279 -8.07 18.27 -8.80
CA GLU A 279 -7.42 19.42 -9.44
C GLU A 279 -6.66 19.02 -10.71
N GLN A 280 -6.12 17.80 -10.74
CA GLN A 280 -5.49 17.19 -11.93
C GLN A 280 -6.43 16.26 -12.71
N ARG A 281 -7.72 16.25 -12.38
CA ARG A 281 -8.74 15.36 -12.97
C ARG A 281 -8.40 13.87 -12.83
N ARG A 282 -7.65 13.49 -11.78
CA ARG A 282 -7.32 12.10 -11.49
C ARG A 282 -8.36 11.52 -10.53
N LYS A 283 -8.98 10.42 -10.94
CA LYS A 283 -9.91 9.63 -10.16
C LYS A 283 -9.75 8.16 -10.52
N TYR A 284 -10.03 7.29 -9.56
CA TYR A 284 -9.90 5.85 -9.74
C TYR A 284 -11.18 5.14 -9.32
N THR A 285 -11.46 4.01 -9.98
CA THR A 285 -12.44 3.05 -9.48
C THR A 285 -11.71 2.15 -8.51
N MET A 286 -12.18 2.08 -7.26
CA MET A 286 -11.65 1.17 -6.26
C MET A 286 -12.57 -0.05 -6.19
N LEU A 287 -12.04 -1.23 -6.49
CA LEU A 287 -12.73 -2.49 -6.24
C LEU A 287 -12.61 -2.80 -4.75
N ILE A 288 -13.75 -2.93 -4.09
CA ILE A 288 -13.85 -3.40 -2.71
C ILE A 288 -14.06 -4.90 -2.75
N GLN A 289 -13.17 -5.65 -2.11
CA GLN A 289 -13.28 -7.08 -1.91
C GLN A 289 -13.48 -7.32 -0.41
N ASP A 290 -14.73 -7.59 -0.05
CA ASP A 290 -15.18 -7.79 1.32
C ASP A 290 -15.27 -9.29 1.62
N ILE A 291 -14.38 -9.76 2.48
CA ILE A 291 -14.17 -11.17 2.78
C ILE A 291 -14.68 -11.46 4.17
N LYS A 292 -15.62 -12.39 4.29
CA LYS A 292 -16.12 -12.91 5.56
C LYS A 292 -15.40 -14.21 5.88
N MET A 293 -14.85 -14.29 7.09
CA MET A 293 -14.16 -15.47 7.58
C MET A 293 -15.20 -16.45 8.13
N CYS A 294 -15.15 -17.71 7.69
CA CYS A 294 -16.02 -18.79 8.16
C CYS A 294 -15.65 -19.31 9.56
#